data_AF-A0A2U1RMN1-F1
#
_entry.id   AF-A0A2U1RMN1-F1
#
_cell.length_a   1.000
_cell.length_b   1.000
_cell.length_c   1.000
_cell.angle_alpha   90.00
_cell.angle_beta   90.00
_cell.angle_gamma   90.00
#
_symmetry.space_group_name_H-M   'P 1'
#
loop_
_entity.id
_entity.type
_entity.pdbx_description
1 polymer ?
#
loop_
_entity_poly.entity_id
_entity_poly.type
_entity_poly.pdbx_seq_one_letter_code
_entity_poly.pdbx_strand_id
1 'polypeptide(L)' 'MDQVVKEYVAELRKRLGSSMRQVLLFDSRARGSAREDSDYDMLVVVEQRTPKVRGHHPAIPERCHDLDRGAG' A
#
# COMPACT_ATOMS: atom_id res chain seq x y z
N MET A 1 -6.79 -15.24 3.37
CA MET A 1 -6.04 -14.05 2.91
C MET A 1 -5.46 -14.36 1.55
N ASP A 2 -5.79 -13.54 0.56
CA ASP A 2 -5.42 -13.72 -0.85
C ASP A 2 -3.89 -13.81 -1.03
N GLN A 3 -3.45 -14.64 -1.97
CA GLN A 3 -2.03 -14.89 -2.22
C GLN A 3 -1.31 -13.62 -2.70
N VAL A 4 -1.98 -12.80 -3.52
CA VAL A 4 -1.44 -11.52 -4.00
C VAL A 4 -1.07 -10.60 -2.83
N VAL A 5 -1.92 -10.54 -1.81
CA VAL A 5 -1.66 -9.70 -0.63
C VAL A 5 -0.45 -10.19 0.14
N LYS A 6 -0.29 -11.51 0.28
CA LYS A 6 0.86 -12.09 0.99
C LYS A 6 2.18 -11.77 0.29
N GLU A 7 2.22 -11.95 -1.03
CA GLU A 7 3.41 -11.70 -1.84
C GLU A 7 3.78 -10.23 -1.83
N TYR A 8 2.80 -9.35 -1.98
CA TYR A 8 3.01 -7.90 -1.92
C TYR A 8 3.55 -7.46 -0.57
N VAL A 9 2.96 -7.91 0.54
CA VAL A 9 3.44 -7.58 1.89
C VAL A 9 4.84 -8.14 2.14
N ALA A 10 5.14 -9.35 1.67
CA ALA A 10 6.48 -9.94 1.79
C ALA A 10 7.52 -9.11 1.04
N GLU A 11 7.21 -8.64 -0.16
CA GLU A 11 8.10 -7.79 -0.95
C GLU A 11 8.29 -6.41 -0.32
N LEU A 12 7.22 -5.78 0.20
CA LEU A 12 7.33 -4.53 0.95
C LEU A 12 8.23 -4.67 2.18
N ARG A 13 8.09 -5.77 2.93
CA ARG A 13 8.94 -6.04 4.10
C ARG A 13 10.42 -6.17 3.73
N LYS A 14 10.75 -6.81 2.60
CA LYS A 14 12.14 -6.90 2.14
C LYS A 14 12.72 -5.52 1.79
N ARG A 15 11.92 -4.63 1.18
CA ARG A 15 12.36 -3.31 0.72
C ARG A 15 12.43 -2.26 1.83
N LEU A 16 11.41 -2.24 2.70
CA LEU A 16 11.24 -1.22 3.73
C LEU A 16 11.79 -1.66 5.10
N GLY A 17 11.91 -2.96 5.35
CA GLY A 17 12.45 -3.50 6.60
C GLY A 17 11.72 -2.96 7.83
N SER A 18 12.49 -2.51 8.82
CA SER A 18 11.98 -1.95 10.09
C SER A 18 11.25 -0.62 9.93
N SER A 19 11.38 0.08 8.79
CA SER A 19 10.68 1.35 8.57
C SER A 19 9.19 1.17 8.28
N MET A 20 8.76 -0.05 7.93
CA MET A 20 7.35 -0.36 7.69
C MET A 20 6.63 -0.65 9.01
N ARG A 21 5.73 0.25 9.40
CA ARG A 21 4.97 0.15 10.66
C ARG A 21 3.74 -0.73 10.49
N GLN A 22 2.99 -0.55 9.41
CA GLN A 22 1.72 -1.24 9.20
C GLN A 22 1.37 -1.33 7.70
N VAL A 23 0.65 -2.38 7.33
CA VAL A 23 -0.02 -2.49 6.03
C VAL A 23 -1.49 -2.81 6.29
N LEU A 24 -2.38 -2.06 5.64
CA LEU A 24 -3.82 -2.17 5.76
C LEU A 24 -4.41 -2.39 4.37
N LEU A 25 -5.27 -3.39 4.23
CA LEU A 25 -6.13 -3.54 3.06
C LEU A 25 -7.41 -2.74 3.31
N PHE A 26 -7.87 -1.98 2.33
CA PHE A 26 -9.12 -1.23 2.43
C PHE A 26 -10.03 -1.45 1.21
N ASP A 27 -11.18 -0.80 1.26
CA ASP A 27 -12.24 -0.87 0.25
C ASP A 27 -12.80 -2.29 -0.01
N SER A 28 -13.12 -2.62 -1.26
CA SER A 28 -14.00 -3.72 -1.65
C SER A 28 -13.50 -5.08 -1.17
N ARG A 29 -12.18 -5.31 -1.22
CA ARG A 29 -11.56 -6.55 -0.76
C ARG A 29 -11.52 -6.67 0.77
N ALA A 30 -11.39 -5.55 1.48
CA ALA A 30 -11.50 -5.55 2.93
C ALA A 30 -12.94 -5.77 3.41
N ARG A 31 -13.94 -5.26 2.67
CA ARG A 31 -15.37 -5.40 2.97
C ARG A 31 -16.00 -6.72 2.50
N GLY A 32 -15.27 -7.50 1.70
CA GLY A 32 -15.79 -8.74 1.10
C GLY A 32 -16.75 -8.51 -0.06
N SER A 33 -16.84 -7.29 -0.59
CA SER A 33 -17.67 -6.94 -1.76
C SER A 33 -16.88 -6.86 -3.06
N ALA A 34 -15.67 -7.42 -3.08
CA ALA A 34 -14.81 -7.45 -4.25
C ALA A 34 -15.28 -8.47 -5.29
N ARG A 35 -15.09 -8.10 -6.56
CA ARG A 35 -15.24 -8.96 -7.74
C ARG A 35 -13.86 -9.44 -8.20
N GLU A 36 -13.83 -10.40 -9.12
CA GLU A 36 -12.58 -10.96 -9.64
C GLU A 36 -11.67 -9.90 -10.28
N ASP A 37 -12.26 -8.89 -10.91
CA ASP A 37 -11.60 -7.76 -11.56
C ASP A 37 -11.32 -6.57 -10.63
N SER A 38 -11.65 -6.68 -9.34
CA SER A 38 -11.46 -5.59 -8.39
C SER A 38 -9.99 -5.40 -8.02
N ASP A 39 -9.58 -4.13 -8.02
CA ASP A 39 -8.26 -3.66 -7.61
C ASP A 39 -7.94 -4.04 -6.13
N TYR A 40 -6.68 -3.89 -5.75
CA TYR A 40 -6.22 -4.03 -4.36
C TYR A 40 -5.82 -2.67 -3.81
N ASP A 41 -6.66 -2.11 -2.96
CA ASP A 41 -6.39 -0.84 -2.30
C ASP A 41 -5.67 -1.07 -0.96
N MET A 42 -4.42 -0.60 -0.86
CA MET A 42 -3.60 -0.78 0.34
C MET A 42 -3.00 0.53 0.85
N LEU A 43 -3.04 0.69 2.17
CA LEU A 43 -2.37 1.78 2.88
C LEU A 43 -1.15 1.22 3.60
N VAL A 44 0.02 1.77 3.30
CA VAL A 44 1.28 1.41 3.94
C VAL A 44 1.72 2.56 4.84
N VAL A 45 1.82 2.29 6.14
CA VAL A 45 2.34 3.24 7.12
C VAL A 45 3.82 2.99 7.31
N VAL A 46 4.62 4.02 7.07
CA VAL A 46 6.07 4.01 7.27
C VAL A 46 6.47 5.05 8.31
N GLU A 47 7.61 4.83 8.96
CA GLU A 47 8.14 5.75 9.97
C GLU A 47 8.54 7.11 9.38
N GLN A 48 9.18 7.11 8.21
CA GLN A 48 9.55 8.32 7.48
C GLN A 48 9.27 8.13 6.00
N ARG A 49 8.72 9.15 5.38
CA ARG A 49 8.51 9.18 3.93
C ARG A 49 9.87 9.41 3.26
N THR A 50 10.39 8.38 2.60
CA THR A 50 11.65 8.45 1.86
C THR A 50 11.40 8.24 0.37
N PRO A 51 12.31 8.66 -0.53
CA PRO A 51 12.21 8.36 -1.97
C PRO A 51 12.09 6.87 -2.29
N LYS A 52 12.55 5.98 -1.40
CA LYS A 52 12.37 4.51 -1.52
C LYS A 52 10.91 4.07 -1.47
N VAL A 53 10.03 4.91 -0.93
CA VAL A 53 8.58 4.70 -0.82
C VAL A 53 7.85 5.29 -2.04
N ARG A 54 8.53 6.09 -2.89
CA ARG A 54 7.92 6.62 -4.12
C ARG A 54 7.86 5.54 -5.18
N GLY A 55 6.65 5.07 -5.47
CA GLY A 55 6.36 4.34 -6.69
C GLY A 55 6.41 5.29 -7.89
N HIS A 56 7.43 5.17 -8.73
CA HIS A 56 7.42 5.84 -10.03
C HIS A 56 6.69 4.92 -11.02
N HIS A 57 5.40 5.16 -11.22
CA HIS A 57 4.66 4.56 -12.32
C HIS A 57 4.06 5.70 -13.18
N PRO A 58 4.65 6.03 -14.34
CA PRO A 58 4.28 7.22 -15.12
C PRO A 58 2.92 7.13 -15.82
N ALA A 59 2.16 6.03 -15.65
CA ALA A 59 0.95 5.76 -16.43
C ALA A 59 -0.36 5.61 -15.62
N ILE A 60 -0.35 5.77 -14.29
CA ILE A 60 -1.59 5.77 -13.48
C ILE A 60 -1.65 7.08 -12.70
N PRO A 61 -2.30 8.13 -13.25
CA PRO A 61 -2.27 9.47 -12.66
C PRO A 61 -2.98 9.60 -11.30
N GLU A 62 -3.77 8.62 -10.83
CA GLU A 62 -4.82 8.93 -9.84
C GLU A 62 -4.92 8.08 -8.55
N ARG A 63 -4.11 7.07 -8.25
CA ARG A 63 -4.48 6.15 -7.12
C ARG A 63 -3.49 5.91 -5.99
N CYS A 64 -2.30 6.50 -6.03
CA CYS A 64 -1.45 6.55 -4.83
C CYS A 64 -1.68 7.88 -4.11
N HIS A 65 -2.62 7.89 -3.16
CA HIS A 65 -2.82 9.05 -2.30
C HIS A 65 -1.70 9.13 -1.25
N ASP A 66 -0.81 10.08 -1.43
CA ASP A 66 0.20 10.44 -0.44
C ASP A 66 -0.48 11.20 0.72
N LEU A 67 -0.70 10.49 1.83
CA LEU A 67 -1.23 11.10 3.06
C LEU A 67 -0.07 11.50 3.98
N ASP A 68 0.37 12.75 3.88
CA ASP A 68 1.28 13.33 4.87
C ASP A 68 0.47 13.80 6.08
N ARG A 69 0.85 13.37 7.29
CA ARG A 69 0.38 14.05 8.50
C ARG A 69 1.02 15.43 8.53
N GLY A 70 0.22 16.48 8.34
CA GLY A 70 0.66 17.84 8.60
C GLY A 70 1.21 17.94 10.02
N ALA A 71 2.39 18.54 10.15
CA ALA A 71 2.98 18.86 11.45
C ALA A 71 2.02 19.80 12.20
N GLY A 72 1.40 19.29 13.26
CA GLY A 72 0.77 20.09 14.30
C GLY A 72 1.76 20.36 15.42
#